data_AF-A0A3P3T9L9-F1
#
_entry.id   AF-A0A3P3T9L9-F1
#
_cell.length_a   1.000
_cell.length_b   1.000
_cell.length_c   1.000
_cell.angle_alpha   90.00
_cell.angle_beta   90.00
_cell.angle_gamma   90.00
#
_symmetry.space_group_name_H-M   'P 1'
#
loop_
_entity.id
_entity.type
_entity.pdbx_description
1 polymer ?
#
loop_
_entity_poly.entity_id
_entity_poly.type
_entity_poly.pdbx_seq_one_letter_code
_entity_poly.pdbx_strand_id
1 'polypeptide(L)' 'MKAVCPYDKNHDKFVTVAHVTQDWVVTPEGEFLEVLATVETTHGPDKDNTWSCHICGAEAIITD' A
#
# COMPACT_ATOMS: atom_id res chain seq x y z
N MET A 1 -13.86 8.14 -5.97
CA MET A 1 -12.43 8.26 -5.64
C MET A 1 -11.57 7.84 -6.82
N LYS A 2 -10.63 8.70 -7.22
CA LYS A 2 -9.53 8.36 -8.14
C LYS A 2 -8.23 9.08 -7.74
N ALA A 3 -7.12 8.36 -7.69
CA ALA A 3 -5.79 8.96 -7.58
C ALA A 3 -5.31 9.42 -8.97
N VAL A 4 -4.77 10.64 -9.06
CA VAL A 4 -4.30 11.25 -10.30
C VAL A 4 -2.87 11.75 -10.12
N CYS A 5 -1.98 11.37 -11.03
CA CYS A 5 -0.62 11.90 -11.06
C CYS A 5 -0.65 13.39 -11.49
N PRO A 6 0.00 14.30 -10.76
CA PRO A 6 0.00 15.73 -11.10
C PRO A 6 0.84 16.06 -12.34
N TYR A 7 1.72 15.16 -12.79
CA TYR A 7 2.68 15.44 -13.88
C TYR A 7 2.35 14.76 -15.21
N ASP A 8 1.69 13.60 -15.21
CA ASP A 8 1.27 12.92 -16.43
C ASP A 8 -0.02 12.13 -16.19
N LYS A 9 -1.06 12.44 -16.95
CA LYS A 9 -2.38 11.78 -16.90
C LYS A 9 -2.33 10.30 -17.29
N ASN A 10 -1.28 9.85 -17.98
CA ASN A 10 -1.10 8.47 -18.39
C ASN A 10 -0.44 7.62 -17.30
N HIS A 11 0.05 8.23 -16.22
CA HIS A 11 0.56 7.47 -15.09
C HIS A 11 -0.60 6.89 -14.27
N ASP A 12 -0.77 5.57 -14.35
CA ASP A 12 -1.92 4.82 -13.82
C ASP A 12 -1.59 3.85 -12.68
N LYS A 13 -0.35 3.87 -12.18
CA LYS A 13 0.12 3.08 -11.05
C LYS A 13 0.42 3.96 -9.84
N PHE A 14 -0.10 3.57 -8.68
CA PHE A 14 0.03 4.33 -7.44
C PHE A 14 0.39 3.43 -6.26
N VAL A 15 1.07 4.01 -5.28
CA VAL A 15 1.44 3.38 -4.01
C VAL A 15 0.67 4.07 -2.88
N THR A 16 0.09 3.28 -1.99
CA THR A 16 -0.62 3.73 -0.79
C THR A 16 -0.55 2.63 0.27
N VAL A 17 -1.04 2.91 1.47
CA VAL A 17 -1.00 2.00 2.61
C VAL A 17 -2.26 1.13 2.66
N ALA A 18 -2.08 -0.15 2.99
CA ALA A 18 -3.14 -1.05 3.44
C ALA A 18 -2.63 -1.82 4.66
N HIS A 19 -3.52 -2.20 5.57
CA HIS A 19 -3.21 -3.04 6.73
C HIS A 19 -3.63 -4.48 6.43
N VAL A 20 -2.72 -5.41 6.70
CA VAL A 20 -2.88 -6.84 6.40
C VAL A 20 -2.52 -7.68 7.62
N THR A 21 -3.15 -8.85 7.73
CA THR A 21 -2.74 -9.92 8.65
C THR A 21 -1.84 -10.88 7.87
N GLN A 22 -0.75 -11.32 8.48
CA GLN A 22 0.26 -12.18 7.86
C GLN A 22 0.64 -13.32 8.80
N ASP A 23 0.95 -14.47 8.22
CA ASP A 23 1.53 -15.60 8.95
C ASP A 23 3.05 -15.50 8.91
N TRP A 24 3.69 -15.55 10.08
CA TRP A 24 5.14 -15.44 10.23
C TRP A 24 5.72 -16.73 10.81
N VAL A 25 6.91 -17.09 10.33
CA VAL A 25 7.75 -18.06 11.03
C VAL A 25 8.52 -17.32 12.11
N VAL A 26 8.47 -17.86 13.31
CA VAL A 26 9.10 -17.26 14.49
C VAL A 26 9.92 -18.30 15.26
N THR A 27 10.86 -17.82 16.08
CA THR A 27 11.53 -18.67 17.08
C THR A 27 10.56 -19.06 18.20
N PRO A 28 10.91 -20.04 19.07
CA PRO A 28 10.09 -20.34 20.25
C PRO A 28 9.85 -19.14 21.18
N GLU A 29 10.75 -18.16 21.18
CA GLU A 29 10.65 -16.90 21.93
C GLU A 29 9.79 -15.84 21.23
N GLY A 30 9.34 -16.10 20.00
CA GLY A 30 8.51 -15.19 19.20
C GLY A 30 9.30 -14.19 18.35
N GLU A 31 10.61 -14.40 18.12
CA GLU A 31 11.40 -13.53 17.26
C GLU A 31 11.08 -13.79 15.79
N PHE A 32 10.89 -12.72 15.01
CA PHE A 32 10.56 -12.81 13.59
C PHE A 32 11.71 -13.37 12.75
N LEU A 33 11.39 -14.33 11.87
CA LEU A 33 12.35 -14.89 10.91
C LEU A 33 11.94 -14.61 9.46
N GLU A 34 10.72 -14.97 9.07
CA GLU A 34 10.22 -14.76 7.70
C GLU A 34 8.69 -14.58 7.66
N VAL A 35 8.23 -13.89 6.60
CA VAL A 35 6.79 -13.81 6.26
C VAL A 35 6.47 -14.93 5.29
N LEU A 36 5.45 -15.74 5.59
CA LEU A 36 4.99 -16.79 4.67
C LEU A 36 4.05 -16.24 3.61
N ALA A 37 2.95 -15.64 4.05
CA ALA A 37 1.94 -15.08 3.16
C ALA A 37 1.08 -14.04 3.89
N THR A 38 0.47 -13.17 3.09
CA THR A 38 -0.66 -12.35 3.54
C THR A 38 -1.90 -13.23 3.60
N VAL A 39 -2.51 -13.31 4.77
CA VAL A 39 -3.71 -14.12 5.04
C VAL A 39 -4.97 -13.34 4.69
N GLU A 40 -5.02 -12.08 5.11
CA GLU A 40 -6.17 -11.20 4.88
C GLU A 40 -5.75 -9.72 4.87
N THR A 41 -6.59 -8.89 4.26
CA THR A 41 -6.47 -7.42 4.36
C THR A 41 -7.51 -6.93 5.36
N THR A 42 -7.07 -6.44 6.51
CA THR A 42 -7.96 -5.96 7.58
C THR A 42 -8.47 -4.55 7.29
N HIS A 43 -7.65 -3.72 6.64
CA HIS A 43 -8.04 -2.39 6.15
C HIS A 43 -7.39 -2.15 4.79
N GLY A 44 -8.21 -2.01 3.75
CA GLY A 44 -7.72 -1.73 2.39
C GLY A 44 -7.17 -0.31 2.22
N PRO A 45 -6.72 0.02 1.00
CA PRO A 45 -6.41 1.40 0.63
C PRO A 45 -7.56 2.35 0.96
N ASP A 46 -7.24 3.42 1.68
CA ASP A 46 -8.19 4.46 2.05
C ASP A 46 -7.93 5.74 1.25
N LYS A 47 -9.00 6.51 1.08
CA LYS A 47 -8.99 7.80 0.42
C LYS A 47 -8.14 8.86 1.10
N ASP A 48 -8.10 8.81 2.42
CA ASP A 48 -7.43 9.77 3.27
C ASP A 48 -5.96 9.38 3.51
N ASN A 49 -5.51 8.26 2.95
CA ASN A 49 -4.09 7.91 2.89
C ASN A 49 -3.32 8.86 1.97
N THR A 50 -2.00 8.96 2.17
CA THR A 50 -1.12 9.51 1.15
C THR A 50 -0.99 8.51 0.00
N TRP A 51 -1.27 8.98 -1.22
CA TRP A 51 -1.02 8.23 -2.45
C TRP A 51 0.15 8.85 -3.20
N SER A 52 1.04 8.03 -3.73
CA SER A 52 2.15 8.50 -4.57
C SER A 52 2.11 7.81 -5.92
N CYS A 53 2.41 8.55 -6.98
CA CYS A 53 2.58 7.99 -8.31
C CYS A 53 3.79 7.06 -8.32
N HIS A 54 3.58 5.79 -8.62
CA HIS A 54 4.65 4.79 -8.64
C HIS A 54 5.72 5.08 -9.72
N ILE A 55 5.35 5.81 -10.78
CA ILE A 55 6.20 6.03 -11.96
C ILE A 55 7.14 7.22 -11.74
N CYS A 56 6.63 8.34 -11.21
CA CYS A 56 7.41 9.58 -11.06
C CYS A 56 7.68 9.97 -9.60
N GLY A 57 7.09 9.26 -8.63
CA GLY A 57 7.26 9.52 -7.18
C GLY A 57 6.47 10.70 -6.63
N ALA A 58 5.79 11.48 -7.47
CA ALA A 58 4.98 12.62 -7.03
C ALA A 58 3.79 12.18 -6.17
N GLU A 59 3.44 12.98 -5.16
CA GLU A 59 2.19 12.80 -4.42
C GLU A 59 1.00 12.97 -5.38
N ALA A 60 0.07 12.02 -5.32
CA ALA A 60 -1.10 12.00 -6.19
C ALA A 60 -2.17 12.94 -5.66
N ILE A 61 -2.90 13.57 -6.58
CA ILE A 61 -4.09 14.34 -6.26
C ILE A 61 -5.25 13.36 -6.19
N ILE A 62 -5.96 13.39 -5.07
CA ILE A 62 -7.12 12.55 -4.83
C ILE A 62 -8.38 13.32 -5.25
N THR A 63 -9.15 12.75 -6.18
CA THR A 63 -10.42 13.31 -6.64
C THR A 63 -11.59 12.42 -6.21
N ASP A 64 -12.72 13.05 -5.89
CA ASP A 64 -13.98 12.35 -5.59
C ASP A 64 -14.53 11.58 -6.79
#